data_AF-A0A9P9DBL4-F1
#
_entry.id   AF-A0A9P9DBL4-F1
#
_cell.length_a   1.000
_cell.length_b   1.000
_cell.length_c   1.000
_cell.angle_alpha   90.00
_cell.angle_beta   90.00
_cell.angle_gamma   90.00
#
_symmetry.space_group_name_H-M   'P 1'
#
loop_
_entity.id
_entity.type
_entity.pdbx_description
1 polymer ?
#
loop_
_entity_poly.entity_id
_entity_poly.type
_entity_poly.pdbx_seq_one_letter_code
_entity_poly.pdbx_strand_id
1 'polypeptide(L)'
;MRQAVWFHRCPDNIPIAKQRYIEQTVRVFEVLETTSRIRNTYTYADLSSIPWNKVALFAPFFKDILWDKYRIEEKTPNFLSWHQRLSSPPAVQKAYGESQG
;
A
#
# COMPACT_ATOMS: atom_id res chain seq x y z
N MET A 1 -5.84 0.44 4.29
CA MET A 1 -5.78 -0.37 3.04
C MET A 1 -6.91 -1.41 2.93
N ARG A 2 -6.95 -2.46 3.76
CA ARG A 2 -7.97 -3.55 3.65
C ARG A 2 -9.41 -3.07 3.55
N GLN A 3 -9.82 -2.18 4.45
CA GLN A 3 -11.18 -1.64 4.48
C GLN A 3 -11.44 -0.74 3.26
N ALA A 4 -10.46 0.04 2.80
CA ALA A 4 -10.61 0.86 1.60
C ALA A 4 -10.89 0.00 0.35
N VAL A 5 -10.20 -1.13 0.21
CA VAL A 5 -10.46 -2.12 -0.85
C VAL A 5 -11.87 -2.69 -0.73
N TRP A 6 -12.28 -3.07 0.48
CA TRP A 6 -13.63 -3.61 0.72
C TRP A 6 -14.73 -2.62 0.34
N PHE A 7 -14.65 -1.37 0.81
CA PHE A 7 -15.66 -0.36 0.48
C PHE A 7 -15.68 0.00 -1.01
N HIS A 8 -14.58 -0.20 -1.74
CA HIS A 8 -14.57 -0.06 -3.19
C HIS A 8 -15.32 -1.22 -3.89
N ARG A 9 -15.26 -2.44 -3.34
CA ARG A 9 -15.95 -3.63 -3.86
C ARG A 9 -17.36 -3.85 -3.29
N CYS A 10 -17.74 -3.06 -2.28
CA CYS A 10 -19.04 -3.14 -1.64
C CYS A 10 -20.14 -2.87 -2.69
N PRO A 11 -21.19 -3.73 -2.78
CA PRO A 11 -22.32 -3.51 -3.67
C PRO A 11 -23.00 -2.15 -3.42
N ASP A 12 -23.10 -1.78 -2.14
CA ASP A 12 -23.64 -0.50 -1.73
C ASP A 12 -22.56 0.58 -1.77
N ASN A 13 -22.84 1.64 -2.53
CA ASN A 13 -21.96 2.80 -2.57
C ASN A 13 -22.15 3.65 -1.30
N ILE A 14 -21.17 3.61 -0.39
CA ILE A 14 -21.15 4.41 0.84
C ILE A 14 -20.00 5.44 0.75
N PRO A 15 -20.25 6.66 0.23
CA PRO A 15 -19.20 7.63 -0.08
C PRO A 15 -18.39 8.07 1.14
N ILE A 16 -19.05 8.29 2.29
CA ILE A 16 -18.38 8.70 3.53
C ILE A 16 -17.38 7.65 4.03
N ALA A 17 -17.72 6.37 3.89
CA ALA A 17 -16.83 5.28 4.27
C ALA A 17 -15.64 5.20 3.32
N LYS A 18 -15.87 5.28 2.00
CA LYS A 18 -14.80 5.32 1.00
C LYS A 18 -13.79 6.44 1.28
N GLN A 19 -14.27 7.67 1.47
CA GLN A 19 -13.41 8.82 1.76
C GLN A 19 -12.61 8.62 3.06
N ARG A 20 -13.29 8.21 4.15
CA ARG A 20 -12.63 7.94 5.43
C ARG A 20 -11.51 6.91 5.31
N TYR A 21 -11.74 5.79 4.62
CA TYR A 21 -10.74 4.73 4.54
C TYR A 21 -9.60 5.01 3.55
N ILE A 22 -9.81 5.90 2.59
CA ILE A 22 -8.73 6.49 1.79
C ILE A 22 -7.83 7.35 2.68
N GLU A 23 -8.39 8.27 3.45
CA GLU A 23 -7.62 9.12 4.38
C GLU A 23 -6.85 8.29 5.41
N GLN A 24 -7.47 7.25 5.97
CA GLN A 24 -6.74 6.33 6.86
C GLN A 24 -5.62 5.57 6.14
N THR A 25 -5.77 5.28 4.85
CA THR A 25 -4.70 4.65 4.07
C THR A 25 -3.53 5.60 3.85
N VAL A 26 -3.79 6.88 3.57
CA VAL A 26 -2.75 7.92 3.49
C VAL A 26 -1.99 8.02 4.81
N ARG A 27 -2.71 8.09 5.94
CA ARG A 27 -2.08 8.15 7.27
C ARG A 27 -1.19 6.94 7.55
N VAL A 28 -1.58 5.74 7.11
CA VAL A 28 -0.74 4.54 7.25
C VAL A 28 0.55 4.67 6.44
N PHE A 29 0.49 5.24 5.23
CA PHE A 29 1.69 5.48 4.44
C PHE A 29 2.63 6.48 5.11
N GLU A 30 2.12 7.55 5.71
CA GLU A 30 2.95 8.51 6.46
C GLU A 30 3.63 7.88 7.68
N VAL A 31 2.93 6.98 8.38
CA VAL A 31 3.52 6.21 9.48
C VAL A 31 4.61 5.26 8.97
N LEU A 32 4.38 4.56 7.86
CA LEU A 32 5.37 3.67 7.25
C LEU A 32 6.58 4.45 6.71
N GLU A 33 6.37 5.64 6.16
CA GLU A 33 7.43 6.55 5.74
C GLU A 33 8.36 6.90 6.91
N THR A 34 7.78 7.21 8.07
CA THR A 34 8.56 7.56 9.28
C THR A 34 9.27 6.36 9.88
N THR A 35 8.58 5.21 9.96
CA THR A 35 9.08 4.01 10.64
C THR A 35 10.05 3.19 9.79
N SER A 36 9.94 3.21 8.46
CA SER A 36 10.86 2.53 7.54
C SER A 36 12.30 3.05 7.61
N ARG A 37 12.50 4.26 8.13
CA ARG A 37 13.84 4.85 8.39
C ARG A 37 14.52 4.27 9.63
N ILE A 38 13.74 3.73 10.57
CA ILE A 38 14.21 3.36 11.91
C ILE A 38 14.44 1.85 12.03
N ARG A 39 13.69 1.03 11.29
CA ARG A 39 13.77 -0.43 11.41
C ARG A 39 14.85 -1.01 10.50
N ASN A 40 15.86 -1.61 11.12
CA ASN A 40 16.94 -2.34 10.45
C ASN A 40 16.68 -3.86 10.35
N THR A 41 15.53 -4.34 10.84
CA THR A 41 15.21 -5.78 10.91
C THR A 41 13.97 -6.12 10.09
N TYR A 42 14.13 -7.10 9.22
CA TYR A 42 13.07 -7.69 8.41
C TYR A 42 12.28 -8.72 9.23
N THR A 43 10.97 -8.53 9.37
CA THR A 43 10.10 -9.38 10.21
C THR A 43 8.85 -9.85 9.48
N TYR A 44 8.12 -10.79 10.07
CA TYR A 44 6.84 -11.27 9.54
C TYR A 44 5.82 -10.14 9.30
N ALA A 45 5.84 -9.09 10.12
CA ALA A 45 4.96 -7.93 9.95
C ALA A 45 5.20 -7.23 8.59
N ASP A 46 6.46 -7.13 8.18
CA ASP A 46 6.86 -6.53 6.91
C ASP A 46 6.36 -7.39 5.73
N LEU A 47 6.56 -8.71 5.82
CA LEU A 47 6.04 -9.69 4.85
C LEU A 47 4.52 -9.64 4.68
N SER A 48 3.78 -9.55 5.78
CA SER A 48 2.31 -9.49 5.76
C SER A 48 1.76 -8.21 5.09
N SER A 49 2.59 -7.17 4.98
CA SER A 49 2.23 -5.89 4.38
C SER A 49 2.41 -5.88 2.87
N ILE A 50 3.28 -6.74 2.31
CA ILE A 50 3.58 -6.84 0.87
C ILE A 50 2.32 -6.94 -0.02
N PRO A 51 1.37 -7.89 0.20
CA PRO A 51 0.22 -8.02 -0.69
C PRO A 51 -0.67 -6.78 -0.68
N TRP A 52 -0.83 -6.13 0.47
CA TRP A 52 -1.65 -4.93 0.60
C TRP A 52 -0.97 -3.70 0.01
N ASN A 53 0.35 -3.58 0.14
CA ASN A 53 1.13 -2.53 -0.51
C ASN A 53 1.04 -2.67 -2.03
N LYS A 54 1.14 -3.89 -2.58
CA LYS A 54 0.95 -4.14 -4.01
C LYS A 54 -0.42 -3.67 -4.49
N VAL A 55 -1.49 -4.02 -3.78
CA VAL A 55 -2.84 -3.55 -4.13
C VAL A 55 -2.90 -2.02 -4.08
N ALA A 56 -2.31 -1.40 -3.06
CA ALA A 56 -2.35 0.05 -2.94
C ALA A 56 -1.50 0.76 -4.02
N LEU A 57 -0.40 0.17 -4.47
CA LEU A 57 0.51 0.69 -5.50
C LEU A 57 0.00 0.50 -6.92
N PHE A 58 -0.60 -0.65 -7.22
CA PHE A 58 -0.86 -1.07 -8.61
C PHE A 58 -2.34 -1.19 -8.96
N ALA A 59 -3.27 -1.16 -7.99
CA ALA A 59 -4.67 -1.27 -8.34
C ALA A 59 -5.17 0.02 -9.03
N PRO A 60 -5.77 -0.06 -10.24
CA PRO A 60 -6.16 1.11 -11.01
C PRO A 60 -7.08 2.06 -10.25
N PHE A 61 -8.00 1.50 -9.46
CA PHE A 61 -8.96 2.28 -8.69
C PHE A 61 -8.36 3.10 -7.54
N PHE A 62 -7.11 2.85 -7.13
CA PHE A 62 -6.42 3.69 -6.14
C PHE A 62 -5.60 4.79 -6.78
N LYS A 63 -5.29 4.73 -8.09
CA LYS A 63 -4.42 5.71 -8.74
C LYS A 63 -4.94 7.14 -8.56
N ASP A 64 -6.14 7.40 -9.06
CA ASP A 64 -6.67 8.77 -9.06
C ASP A 64 -7.09 9.24 -7.65
N ILE A 65 -7.69 8.34 -6.86
CA ILE A 65 -8.29 8.69 -5.55
C ILE A 65 -7.28 8.75 -4.40
N LEU A 66 -6.13 8.09 -4.54
CA LEU A 66 -5.09 8.01 -3.51
C LEU A 66 -3.78 8.63 -4.00
N TRP A 67 -3.22 8.14 -5.11
CA TRP A 67 -1.89 8.56 -5.58
C TRP A 67 -1.89 10.00 -6.08
N ASP A 68 -2.76 10.31 -7.04
CA ASP A 68 -2.79 11.62 -7.68
C ASP A 68 -3.33 12.68 -6.72
N LYS A 69 -4.41 12.35 -5.99
CA LYS A 69 -5.06 13.25 -5.04
C LYS A 69 -4.14 13.64 -3.87
N TYR A 70 -3.35 12.70 -3.32
CA TYR A 70 -2.53 12.95 -2.13
C TYR A 70 -1.04 13.10 -2.42
N ARG A 71 -0.61 12.93 -3.69
CA ARG A 71 0.78 12.95 -4.14
C ARG A 71 1.67 12.00 -3.36
N ILE A 72 1.24 10.75 -3.26
CA ILE A 72 1.89 9.74 -2.42
C ILE A 72 3.33 9.45 -2.86
N GLU A 73 3.60 9.48 -4.16
CA GLU A 73 4.94 9.28 -4.71
C GLU A 73 5.94 10.33 -4.21
N GLU A 74 5.53 11.59 -4.17
CA GLU A 74 6.35 12.70 -3.68
C GLU A 74 6.53 12.65 -2.15
N LYS A 75 5.48 12.25 -1.43
CA LYS A 75 5.46 12.30 0.04
C LYS A 75 6.07 11.10 0.73
N THR A 76 6.16 9.96 0.05
CA THR A 76 6.52 8.68 0.70
C THR A 76 7.65 7.92 -0.01
N PRO A 77 8.80 8.57 -0.29
CA PRO A 77 9.92 7.91 -0.98
C PRO A 77 10.56 6.79 -0.16
N ASN A 78 10.61 6.89 1.18
CA ASN A 78 11.21 5.84 2.01
C ASN A 78 10.31 4.60 2.07
N PHE A 79 8.99 4.79 2.08
CA PHE A 79 8.02 3.70 1.94
C PHE A 79 8.20 2.95 0.61
N LEU A 80 8.36 3.66 -0.51
CA LEU A 80 8.60 3.04 -1.82
C LEU A 80 9.91 2.24 -1.83
N SER A 81 11.00 2.82 -1.33
CA SER A 81 12.29 2.13 -1.20
C SER A 81 12.20 0.90 -0.28
N TRP A 82 11.47 1.01 0.83
CA TRP A 82 11.19 -0.12 1.72
C TRP A 82 10.41 -1.22 1.00
N HIS A 83 9.34 -0.89 0.27
CA HIS A 83 8.57 -1.89 -0.48
C HIS A 83 9.40 -2.60 -1.55
N GLN A 84 10.29 -1.88 -2.24
CA GLN A 84 11.22 -2.46 -3.21
C GLN A 84 12.20 -3.43 -2.54
N ARG A 85 12.77 -3.05 -1.39
CA ARG A 85 13.64 -3.93 -0.60
C ARG A 85 12.90 -5.19 -0.14
N LEU A 86 11.65 -5.07 0.31
CA LEU A 86 10.81 -6.22 0.68
C LEU A 86 10.47 -7.14 -0.49
N SER A 87 10.40 -6.58 -1.71
CA SER A 87 10.05 -7.31 -2.94
C SER A 87 11.27 -7.91 -3.65
N SER A 88 12.48 -7.62 -3.17
CA SER A 88 13.73 -8.10 -3.75
C SER A 88 14.05 -9.58 -3.48
N PRO A 89 13.74 -10.17 -2.30
CA PRO A 89 14.07 -11.56 -2.02
C PRO A 89 13.40 -12.55 -3.00
N PRO A 90 14.11 -13.59 -3.47
CA PRO A 90 13.58 -14.56 -4.44
C PRO A 90 12.32 -15.28 -3.98
N ALA A 91 12.16 -15.53 -2.68
CA ALA A 91 10.95 -16.16 -2.13
C ALA A 91 9.70 -15.27 -2.31
N VAL A 92 9.86 -13.95 -2.15
CA VAL A 92 8.77 -12.99 -2.35
C VAL A 92 8.46 -12.84 -3.83
N GLN A 93 9.50 -12.80 -4.67
CA GLN A 93 9.33 -12.79 -6.12
C GLN A 93 8.65 -14.08 -6.61
N LYS A 94 8.97 -15.24 -6.05
CA LYS A 94 8.25 -16.48 -6.38
C LYS A 94 6.79 -16.43 -5.96
N ALA A 95 6.50 -15.87 -4.78
CA ALA A 95 5.14 -15.80 -4.27
C ALA A 95 4.25 -14.76 -4.99
N TYR A 96 4.85 -13.70 -5.52
CA TYR A 96 4.09 -12.56 -6.07
C TYR A 96 4.56 -12.08 -7.45
N GLY A 97 5.47 -12.80 -8.11
CA GLY A 97 6.08 -12.43 -9.40
C GLY A 97 5.26 -12.83 -10.61
N GLU A 98 4.21 -13.64 -10.44
CA GLU A 98 3.38 -14.16 -11.54
C GLU A 98 2.10 -13.35 -11.82
N SER A 99 1.95 -12.13 -11.29
CA SER A 99 0.91 -11.20 -11.76
C SER A 99 1.53 -9.96 -12.39
N GLN A 100 2.29 -10.17 -13.46
CA GLN A 100 2.58 -9.13 -14.46
C GLN A 100 1.64 -9.39 -15.64
N GLY A 101 0.42 -8.88 -15.54
CA GLY A 101 -0.62 -8.96 -16.55
C GLY A 101 -1.68 -7.92 -16.26
#